data_AF-A0A382QDZ7-F1
#
_entry.id   AF-A0A382QDZ7-F1
#
_cell.length_a   1.000
_cell.length_b   1.000
_cell.length_c   1.000
_cell.angle_alpha   90.00
_cell.angle_beta   90.00
_cell.angle_gamma   90.00
#
_symmetry.space_group_name_H-M   'P 1'
#
loop_
_entity.id
_entity.type
_entity.pdbx_description
1 polymer ?
#
loop_
_entity_poly.entity_id
_entity_poly.type
_entity_poly.pdbx_seq_one_letter_code
_entity_poly.pdbx_strand_id
1 'polypeptide(L)'
;VKRDYDDMQERVKSTEIAKKDFKVADLNLAELGRKRITIAEHEMPGLMMLRDEYKDKRPLAGARITGSLHMTVETAVLIETLLMLGAEVRWSSCNIFSTQDEA
;
A
#
# COMPACT_ATOMS: atom_id res chain seq x y z
N VAL A 1 15.90 -26.80 20.57
CA VAL A 1 16.38 -25.46 20.14
C VAL A 1 16.80 -25.44 18.67
N LYS A 2 17.85 -26.15 18.22
CA LYS A 2 18.24 -26.18 16.79
C LYS A 2 17.22 -26.95 15.93
N ARG A 3 16.72 -28.08 16.45
CA ARG A 3 15.65 -28.90 15.83
C ARG A 3 14.34 -28.13 15.65
N ASP A 4 13.97 -27.26 16.60
CA ASP A 4 12.76 -26.43 16.47
C ASP A 4 12.92 -25.33 15.42
N TYR A 5 14.15 -24.82 15.25
CA TYR A 5 14.49 -23.86 14.19
C TYR A 5 14.46 -24.53 12.81
N ASP A 6 15.01 -25.74 12.70
CA ASP A 6 15.05 -26.51 11.47
C ASP A 6 13.64 -26.99 11.07
N ASP A 7 12.80 -27.40 12.04
CA ASP A 7 11.38 -27.74 11.83
C ASP A 7 10.56 -26.51 11.38
N MET A 8 10.90 -25.32 11.88
CA MET A 8 10.27 -24.06 11.44
C MET A 8 10.69 -23.72 10.01
N GLN A 9 11.95 -23.96 9.63
CA GLN A 9 12.45 -23.78 8.27
C GLN A 9 11.84 -24.79 7.30
N GLU A 10 11.56 -26.02 7.74
CA GLU A 10 10.92 -27.06 6.93
C GLU A 10 9.44 -26.76 6.66
N ARG A 11 8.70 -26.27 7.67
CA ARG A 11 7.32 -25.76 7.50
C ARG A 11 7.24 -24.54 6.57
N VAL A 12 8.27 -23.71 6.56
CA VAL A 12 8.38 -22.55 5.66
C VAL A 12 8.69 -22.99 4.22
N LYS A 13 9.46 -24.08 4.02
CA LYS A 13 9.82 -24.59 2.69
C LYS A 13 8.68 -25.32 1.95
N SER A 14 7.69 -25.87 2.65
CA SER A 14 6.61 -26.66 2.04
C SER A 14 5.31 -25.89 1.78
N THR A 15 5.27 -24.58 2.01
CA THR A 15 4.09 -23.78 1.64
C THR A 15 4.38 -23.11 0.30
N GLU A 16 3.85 -23.68 -0.79
CA GLU A 16 3.61 -22.96 -2.03
C GLU A 16 2.74 -21.71 -1.75
N ILE A 17 3.38 -20.62 -1.33
CA ILE A 17 2.81 -19.28 -1.40
C ILE A 17 3.39 -18.63 -2.66
N ALA A 18 2.91 -19.07 -3.82
CA ALA A 18 2.67 -18.14 -4.91
C ALA A 18 1.31 -17.42 -4.66
N LYS A 19 1.03 -16.97 -3.42
CA LYS A 19 -0.31 -16.58 -2.94
C LYS A 19 -0.27 -15.22 -2.23
N LYS A 20 -0.62 -14.17 -2.98
CA LYS A 20 -0.92 -12.77 -2.54
C LYS A 20 0.24 -12.05 -1.82
N ASP A 21 0.87 -11.13 -2.53
CA ASP A 21 1.95 -10.26 -2.03
C ASP A 21 1.42 -9.08 -1.19
N PHE A 22 0.63 -9.37 -0.15
CA PHE A 22 0.14 -8.40 0.84
C PHE A 22 -0.38 -9.08 2.11
N LYS A 23 -0.48 -8.32 3.20
CA LYS A 23 -1.11 -8.73 4.47
C LYS A 23 -1.95 -7.58 5.03
N VAL A 24 -3.27 -7.74 5.03
CA VAL A 24 -4.26 -6.77 5.53
C VAL A 24 -5.29 -7.48 6.40
N ALA A 25 -6.12 -6.72 7.14
CA ALA A 25 -7.12 -7.28 8.04
C ALA A 25 -8.28 -7.97 7.29
N ASP A 26 -8.97 -7.25 6.40
CA ASP A 26 -10.11 -7.77 5.65
C ASP A 26 -10.24 -7.11 4.26
N LEU A 27 -10.20 -7.93 3.20
CA LEU A 27 -10.36 -7.46 1.81
C LEU A 27 -11.79 -7.05 1.47
N ASN A 28 -12.79 -7.47 2.24
CA ASN A 28 -14.19 -7.10 2.00
C ASN A 28 -14.46 -5.61 2.27
N LEU A 29 -13.54 -4.92 2.96
CA LEU A 29 -13.64 -3.49 3.25
C LEU A 29 -13.25 -2.60 2.06
N ALA A 30 -12.71 -3.18 0.97
CA ALA A 30 -12.19 -2.40 -0.17
C ALA A 30 -13.23 -1.47 -0.82
N GLU A 31 -14.51 -1.86 -0.86
CA GLU A 31 -15.56 -0.99 -1.41
C GLU A 31 -15.80 0.24 -0.51
N LEU A 32 -15.79 0.05 0.80
CA LEU A 32 -15.89 1.16 1.77
C LEU A 32 -14.67 2.07 1.67
N GLY A 33 -13.48 1.47 1.60
CA GLY A 33 -12.21 2.16 1.33
C GLY A 33 -12.27 3.07 0.13
N ARG A 34 -12.68 2.51 -1.00
CA ARG A 34 -12.81 3.26 -2.26
C ARG A 34 -13.70 4.48 -2.12
N LYS A 35 -14.85 4.34 -1.44
CA LYS A 35 -15.75 5.47 -1.17
C LYS A 35 -15.09 6.55 -0.32
N ARG A 36 -14.33 6.16 0.72
CA ARG A 36 -13.60 7.11 1.59
C ARG A 36 -12.45 7.80 0.85
N ILE A 37 -11.70 7.07 0.03
CA ILE A 37 -10.63 7.63 -0.80
C ILE A 37 -11.19 8.69 -1.74
N THR A 38 -12.29 8.41 -2.44
CA THR A 38 -12.94 9.40 -3.31
C THR A 38 -13.37 10.66 -2.56
N ILE A 39 -13.86 10.53 -1.32
CA ILE A 39 -14.17 11.70 -0.48
C ILE A 39 -12.89 12.46 -0.11
N ALA A 40 -11.83 11.76 0.29
CA ALA A 40 -10.57 12.39 0.67
C ALA A 40 -9.88 13.11 -0.50
N GLU A 41 -10.02 12.64 -1.74
CA GLU A 41 -9.50 13.34 -2.91
C GLU A 41 -10.03 14.78 -3.03
N HIS A 42 -11.29 15.02 -2.67
CA HIS A 42 -11.88 16.37 -2.65
C HIS A 42 -11.23 17.29 -1.60
N GLU A 43 -10.72 16.73 -0.50
CA GLU A 43 -10.06 17.46 0.60
C GLU A 43 -8.52 17.51 0.44
N MET A 44 -7.97 16.94 -0.64
CA MET A 44 -6.53 16.88 -0.92
C MET A 44 -6.16 17.56 -2.25
N PRO A 45 -6.52 18.85 -2.45
CA PRO A 45 -6.35 19.53 -3.73
C PRO A 45 -4.89 19.58 -4.21
N GLY A 46 -3.92 19.66 -3.28
CA GLY A 46 -2.50 19.66 -3.63
C GLY A 46 -2.06 18.38 -4.34
N LEU A 47 -2.53 17.21 -3.90
CA LEU A 47 -2.22 15.94 -4.59
C LEU A 47 -2.94 15.85 -5.92
N MET A 48 -4.20 16.31 -5.99
CA MET A 48 -4.96 16.28 -7.25
C MET A 48 -4.32 17.18 -8.31
N MET A 49 -3.84 18.38 -7.92
CA MET A 49 -3.09 19.26 -8.80
C MET A 49 -1.80 18.62 -9.33
N LEU A 50 -1.04 17.94 -8.46
CA LEU A 50 0.18 17.23 -8.88
C LEU A 50 -0.12 16.10 -9.86
N ARG A 51 -1.21 15.36 -9.65
CA ARG A 51 -1.68 14.33 -10.60
C ARG A 51 -1.96 14.98 -11.96
N ASP A 52 -2.72 16.06 -12.00
CA ASP A 52 -3.06 16.73 -13.26
C ASP A 52 -1.86 17.35 -13.98
N GLU A 53 -0.93 17.95 -13.25
CA GLU A 53 0.25 18.59 -13.83
C GLU A 53 1.27 17.59 -14.40
N TYR A 54 1.38 16.40 -13.80
CA TYR A 54 2.45 15.45 -14.09
C TYR A 54 2.01 14.09 -14.64
N LYS A 55 0.69 13.81 -14.76
CA LYS A 55 0.18 12.52 -15.29
C LYS A 55 0.80 12.10 -16.61
N ASP A 56 0.98 13.03 -17.56
CA ASP A 56 1.54 12.72 -18.88
C ASP A 56 3.08 12.66 -18.86
N LYS A 57 3.71 13.37 -17.93
CA LYS A 57 5.17 13.43 -17.79
C LYS A 57 5.73 12.19 -17.07
N ARG A 58 4.90 11.53 -16.25
CA ARG A 58 5.24 10.35 -15.43
C ARG A 58 6.64 10.46 -14.81
N PRO A 59 6.92 11.50 -13.99
CA PRO A 59 8.26 11.81 -13.52
C PRO A 59 8.85 10.74 -12.59
N LEU A 60 8.02 9.85 -12.05
CA LEU A 60 8.45 8.75 -11.19
C LEU A 60 8.57 7.42 -11.94
N ALA A 61 8.49 7.41 -13.27
CA ALA A 61 8.67 6.21 -14.08
C ALA A 61 9.98 5.48 -13.72
N GLY A 62 9.87 4.22 -13.32
CA GLY A 62 11.00 3.37 -12.91
C GLY A 62 11.45 3.54 -11.46
N ALA A 63 10.87 4.48 -10.70
CA ALA A 63 11.11 4.59 -9.27
C ALA A 63 10.47 3.41 -8.53
N ARG A 64 11.23 2.77 -7.63
CA ARG A 64 10.74 1.73 -6.72
C ARG A 64 10.71 2.29 -5.30
N ILE A 65 9.52 2.65 -4.84
CA ILE A 65 9.32 3.34 -3.56
C ILE A 65 8.85 2.36 -2.51
N THR A 66 9.54 2.30 -1.37
CA THR A 66 9.07 1.59 -0.17
C THR A 66 8.65 2.62 0.87
N GLY A 67 7.36 2.67 1.19
CA GLY A 67 6.82 3.59 2.19
C GLY A 67 6.65 2.93 3.55
N SER A 68 7.06 3.67 4.60
CA SER A 68 6.70 3.37 5.98
C SER A 68 6.05 4.61 6.58
N LEU A 69 4.73 4.67 6.48
CA LEU A 69 3.89 5.78 6.93
C LEU A 69 2.53 5.22 7.36
N HIS A 70 1.80 5.89 8.25
CA HIS A 70 0.46 5.48 8.67
C HIS A 70 -0.42 5.10 7.46
N MET A 71 -0.97 3.88 7.47
CA MET A 71 -1.82 3.41 6.37
C MET A 71 -3.26 3.92 6.58
N THR A 72 -3.49 5.17 6.21
CA THR A 72 -4.81 5.85 6.29
C THR A 72 -5.40 6.10 4.91
N VAL A 73 -6.66 6.55 4.86
CA VAL A 73 -7.34 6.97 3.62
C VAL A 73 -6.53 8.05 2.88
N GLU A 74 -5.99 9.04 3.58
CA GLU A 74 -5.18 10.10 2.97
C GLU A 74 -3.87 9.55 2.39
N THR A 75 -3.29 8.54 3.04
CA THR A 75 -2.09 7.87 2.54
C THR A 75 -2.40 7.01 1.31
N ALA A 76 -3.59 6.42 1.22
CA ALA A 76 -4.02 5.76 -0.02
C ALA A 76 -4.08 6.76 -1.20
N VAL A 77 -4.59 7.98 -0.98
CA VAL A 77 -4.56 9.05 -2.01
C VAL A 77 -3.12 9.40 -2.41
N LEU A 78 -2.19 9.48 -1.45
CA LEU A 78 -0.76 9.66 -1.73
C LEU A 78 -0.19 8.50 -2.58
N ILE A 79 -0.43 7.26 -2.18
CA ILE A 79 0.06 6.07 -2.88
C ILE A 79 -0.45 6.04 -4.33
N GLU A 80 -1.75 6.29 -4.53
CA GLU A 80 -2.33 6.35 -5.88
C GLU A 80 -1.77 7.51 -6.71
N THR A 81 -1.39 8.62 -6.07
CA THR A 81 -0.65 9.71 -6.74
C THR A 81 0.71 9.23 -7.23
N LEU A 82 1.49 8.57 -6.37
CA LEU A 82 2.82 8.04 -6.76
C LEU A 82 2.72 7.04 -7.92
N LEU A 83 1.74 6.13 -7.86
CA LEU A 83 1.46 5.16 -8.92
C LEU A 83 1.11 5.86 -10.24
N MET A 84 0.21 6.86 -10.21
CA MET A 84 -0.20 7.62 -11.39
C MET A 84 1.00 8.35 -12.02
N LEU A 85 1.90 8.87 -11.19
CA LEU A 85 3.13 9.53 -11.63
C LEU A 85 4.23 8.55 -12.10
N GLY A 86 3.97 7.24 -12.08
CA GLY A 86 4.81 6.21 -12.70
C GLY A 86 5.65 5.35 -11.76
N ALA A 87 5.53 5.52 -10.44
CA ALA A 87 6.27 4.72 -9.47
C ALA A 87 5.71 3.29 -9.34
N GLU A 88 6.56 2.36 -8.91
CA GLU A 88 6.18 1.10 -8.28
C GLU A 88 6.28 1.28 -6.77
N VAL A 89 5.26 0.85 -6.01
CA VAL A 89 5.17 1.10 -4.57
C VAL A 89 4.99 -0.18 -3.78
N ARG A 90 5.63 -0.23 -2.59
CA ARG A 90 5.33 -1.17 -1.51
C ARG A 90 5.14 -0.37 -0.23
N TRP A 91 4.20 -0.78 0.62
CA TRP A 91 3.84 0.01 1.79
C TRP A 91 3.70 -0.83 3.05
N SER A 92 4.03 -0.21 4.19
CA SER A 92 3.71 -0.71 5.52
C SER A 92 3.36 0.46 6.42
N SER A 93 2.45 0.23 7.36
CA SER A 93 2.19 1.22 8.42
C SER A 93 3.43 1.39 9.31
N CYS A 94 3.72 2.62 9.74
CA CYS A 94 4.80 2.91 10.69
C CYS A 94 4.33 2.89 12.17
N ASN A 95 3.04 2.66 12.42
CA ASN A 95 2.51 2.50 13.77
C ASN A 95 1.40 1.43 13.81
N ILE A 96 1.49 0.54 14.79
CA ILE A 96 0.66 -0.66 14.96
C ILE A 96 -0.84 -0.41 15.14
N PHE A 97 -1.27 0.82 15.46
CA PHE A 97 -2.69 1.18 15.66
C PHE A 97 -3.20 2.23 14.67
N SER A 98 -2.35 2.66 13.73
CA SER A 98 -2.67 3.77 12.82
C SER A 98 -3.28 3.33 11.49
N THR A 99 -3.28 2.03 11.21
CA THR A 99 -3.88 1.49 9.99
C THR A 99 -5.39 1.63 10.04
N GLN A 100 -5.98 2.23 9.01
CA GLN A 100 -7.40 2.18 8.74
C GLN A 100 -7.62 1.01 7.78
N ASP A 101 -8.19 -0.09 8.25
CA ASP A 101 -8.21 -1.37 7.53
C ASP A 101 -8.99 -1.33 6.21
N GLU A 102 -9.89 -0.37 6.05
CA GLU A 102 -10.62 -0.15 4.82
C GLU A 102 -9.82 0.60 3.75
N ALA A 103 -8.78 1.37 4.09
CA ALA A 103 -8.03 2.25 3.18
C ALA A 103 -7.13 1.47 2.20
#